data_AF-A0AAV1QF33-F1
#
_entry.id   AF-A0AAV1QF33-F1
#
_cell.length_a   1.000
_cell.length_b   1.000
_cell.length_c   1.000
_cell.angle_alpha   90.00
_cell.angle_beta   90.00
_cell.angle_gamma   90.00
#
_symmetry.space_group_name_H-M   'P 1'
#
loop_
_entity.id
_entity.type
_entity.pdbx_description
1 polymer ?
#
loop_
_entity_poly.entity_id
_entity_poly.type
_entity_poly.pdbx_seq_one_letter_code
_entity_poly.pdbx_strand_id
1 'polypeptide(L)'
;MSLVGTVETSEGPLAELWKEYGKADSRWLVSDPTIVSLELLTVVLCPLIAVLLIYAVLHTKYYRHFLQISLSVCELYGGWMTFCPDWLMGSPHLDTSSWLYLWVYLVFFNGLWVLVPVLLLVRSWSSLKQLHDITPDDVTTHRKKM
;
A
#
# COMPACT_ATOMS: atom_id res chain seq x y z
N MET A 1 6.72 11.75 12.22
CA MET A 1 5.30 11.74 12.60
C MET A 1 5.20 11.96 14.09
N SER A 2 4.42 12.94 14.51
CA SER A 2 4.10 13.14 15.93
C SER A 2 2.64 12.75 16.14
N LEU A 3 2.36 11.98 17.19
CA LEU A 3 0.98 11.56 17.52
C LEU A 3 0.13 12.76 17.98
N VAL A 4 0.76 13.83 18.45
CA VAL A 4 0.10 14.98 19.08
C VAL A 4 0.68 16.33 18.64
N GLY A 5 1.81 16.33 17.92
CA GLY A 5 2.50 17.53 17.44
C GLY A 5 2.41 17.69 15.92
N THR A 6 2.87 18.84 15.43
CA THR A 6 2.85 19.16 13.99
C THR A 6 4.22 18.97 13.36
N VAL A 7 4.23 18.43 12.15
CA VAL A 7 5.45 18.29 11.34
C VAL A 7 5.94 19.68 10.89
N GLU A 8 5.02 20.64 10.74
CA GLU A 8 5.30 22.03 10.38
C GLU A 8 6.39 22.68 11.25
N THR A 9 6.34 22.45 12.56
CA THR A 9 7.30 23.03 13.53
C THR A 9 8.48 22.13 13.83
N SER A 10 8.51 20.92 13.26
CA SER A 10 9.57 19.94 13.50
C SER A 10 10.79 20.21 12.61
N GLU A 11 11.99 19.97 13.13
CA GLU A 11 13.24 20.09 12.38
C GLU A 11 13.86 18.72 12.05
N GLY A 12 14.57 18.63 10.93
CA GLY A 12 15.32 17.44 10.51
C GLY A 12 14.92 16.90 9.14
N PRO A 13 15.73 16.01 8.55
CA PRO A 13 15.58 15.60 7.14
C PRO A 13 14.24 14.94 6.81
N LEU A 14 13.72 14.12 7.74
CA LEU A 14 12.39 13.50 7.58
C LEU A 14 11.27 14.53 7.70
N ALA A 15 11.41 15.52 8.59
CA ALA A 15 10.42 16.59 8.71
C ALA A 15 10.37 17.45 7.45
N GLU A 16 11.53 17.80 6.87
CA GLU A 16 11.61 18.55 5.61
C GLU A 16 10.99 17.80 4.43
N LEU A 17 11.18 16.48 4.35
CA LEU A 17 10.52 15.65 3.33
C LEU A 17 8.99 15.72 3.43
N TRP A 18 8.45 15.58 4.65
CA TRP A 18 7.02 15.66 4.88
C TRP A 18 6.47 17.08 4.72
N LYS A 19 7.27 18.12 5.00
CA LYS A 19 6.92 19.51 4.69
C LYS A 19 6.81 19.74 3.18
N GLU A 20 7.69 19.15 2.39
CA GLU A 20 7.63 19.23 0.93
C GLU A 20 6.37 18.56 0.39
N TYR A 21 6.06 17.34 0.84
CA TYR A 21 4.81 16.67 0.46
C TYR A 21 3.58 17.41 0.96
N GLY A 22 3.68 18.04 2.14
CA GLY A 22 2.66 18.87 2.75
C GLY A 22 2.22 20.08 1.91
N LYS A 23 3.02 20.48 0.92
CA LYS A 23 2.62 21.50 -0.07
C LYS A 23 1.53 20.99 -1.03
N ALA A 24 1.52 19.69 -1.32
CA ALA A 24 0.50 19.06 -2.15
C ALA A 24 -0.70 18.56 -1.33
N ASP A 25 -0.48 18.12 -0.09
CA ASP A 25 -1.53 17.68 0.84
C ASP A 25 -1.25 18.18 2.25
N SER A 26 -1.94 19.24 2.67
CA SER A 26 -1.65 19.95 3.91
C SER A 26 -1.90 19.13 5.18
N ARG A 27 -2.67 18.03 5.08
CA ARG A 27 -2.95 17.13 6.20
C ARG A 27 -1.69 16.44 6.72
N TRP A 28 -0.65 16.31 5.91
CA TRP A 28 0.63 15.72 6.32
C TRP A 28 1.50 16.65 7.17
N LEU A 29 1.17 17.94 7.23
CA LEU A 29 1.83 18.91 8.10
C LEU A 29 1.32 18.86 9.54
N VAL A 30 0.08 18.40 9.71
CA VAL A 30 -0.63 18.36 10.99
C VAL A 30 -0.93 16.93 11.41
N SER A 31 -1.34 16.74 12.66
CA SER A 31 -1.76 15.42 13.16
C SER A 31 -3.22 15.15 12.77
N ASP A 32 -3.50 15.02 11.46
CA ASP A 32 -4.84 14.69 10.99
C ASP A 32 -5.25 13.29 11.48
N PRO A 33 -6.37 13.13 12.22
CA PRO A 33 -6.75 11.83 12.79
C PRO A 33 -6.97 10.74 11.74
N THR A 34 -7.43 11.08 10.54
CA THR A 34 -7.66 10.12 9.46
C THR A 34 -6.31 9.60 8.95
N ILE A 35 -5.38 10.50 8.64
CA ILE A 35 -4.03 10.12 8.20
C ILE A 35 -3.29 9.35 9.29
N VAL A 36 -3.28 9.86 10.53
CA VAL A 36 -2.57 9.23 11.65
C VAL A 36 -3.12 7.84 11.97
N SER A 37 -4.44 7.65 11.95
CA SER A 37 -5.04 6.33 12.20
C SER A 37 -4.69 5.30 11.12
N LEU A 38 -4.62 5.73 9.85
CA LEU A 38 -4.16 4.87 8.75
C LEU A 38 -2.67 4.55 8.88
N GLU A 39 -1.85 5.57 9.13
CA GLU A 39 -0.40 5.44 9.24
C GLU A 39 0.02 4.56 10.42
N LEU A 40 -0.70 4.56 11.54
CA LEU A 40 -0.42 3.63 12.63
C LEU A 40 -0.54 2.16 12.18
N LEU A 41 -1.50 1.86 11.31
CA LEU A 41 -1.67 0.53 10.75
C LEU A 41 -0.64 0.26 9.63
N THR A 42 -0.43 1.20 8.71
CA THR A 42 0.49 1.00 7.57
C THR A 42 1.97 1.10 7.94
N VAL A 43 2.35 1.74 9.04
CA VAL A 43 3.74 1.81 9.53
C VAL A 43 4.08 0.61 10.43
N VAL A 44 3.11 0.02 11.12
CA VAL A 44 3.35 -1.12 12.00
C VAL A 44 3.02 -2.45 11.33
N LEU A 45 1.78 -2.62 10.87
CA LEU A 45 1.30 -3.91 10.38
C LEU A 45 1.86 -4.24 8.99
N CYS A 46 1.82 -3.29 8.06
CA CYS A 46 2.23 -3.55 6.68
C CYS A 46 3.72 -3.93 6.55
N PRO A 47 4.68 -3.29 7.26
CA PRO A 47 6.09 -3.66 7.18
C PRO A 47 6.37 -5.02 7.81
N LEU A 48 5.67 -5.39 8.89
CA LEU A 48 5.77 -6.73 9.47
C LEU A 48 5.29 -7.80 8.48
N ILE A 49 4.16 -7.57 7.81
CA ILE A 49 3.67 -8.46 6.75
C ILE A 49 4.64 -8.49 5.57
N ALA A 50 5.22 -7.34 5.18
CA ALA A 50 6.17 -7.25 4.08
C ALA A 50 7.46 -8.04 4.35
N VAL A 51 8.03 -7.94 5.56
CA VAL A 51 9.20 -8.74 5.97
C VAL A 51 8.86 -10.23 5.95
N LEU A 52 7.70 -10.61 6.49
CA LEU A 52 7.24 -11.99 6.46
C LEU A 52 6.98 -12.50 5.03
N LEU A 53 6.46 -11.64 4.15
CA LEU A 53 6.27 -11.94 2.75
C LEU A 53 7.60 -12.16 2.03
N ILE A 54 8.62 -11.32 2.26
CA ILE A 54 9.96 -11.52 1.72
C ILE A 54 10.51 -12.88 2.16
N TYR A 55 10.40 -13.21 3.44
CA TYR A 55 10.78 -14.53 3.96
C TYR A 55 10.00 -15.67 3.25
N ALA A 56 8.69 -15.52 3.10
CA ALA A 56 7.85 -16.51 2.43
C ALA A 56 8.21 -16.70 0.95
N VAL A 57 8.62 -15.64 0.26
CA VAL A 57 9.10 -15.67 -1.12
C VAL A 57 10.43 -16.41 -1.21
N LEU A 58 11.40 -16.06 -0.36
CA LEU A 58 12.74 -16.66 -0.38
C LEU A 58 12.74 -18.15 -0.02
N HIS A 59 11.85 -18.57 0.88
CA HIS A 59 11.72 -19.96 1.32
C HIS A 59 10.53 -20.70 0.69
N THR A 60 9.99 -20.19 -0.40
CA THR A 60 8.91 -20.82 -1.20
C THR A 60 7.76 -21.37 -0.34
N LYS A 61 7.29 -20.57 0.63
CA LYS A 61 6.26 -20.99 1.59
C LYS A 61 4.87 -20.94 0.94
N TYR A 62 4.02 -21.92 1.27
CA TYR A 62 2.65 -22.01 0.74
C TYR A 62 1.78 -20.78 1.05
N TYR A 63 2.03 -20.11 2.17
CA TYR A 63 1.29 -18.92 2.61
C TYR A 63 1.75 -17.61 1.96
N ARG A 64 2.76 -17.64 1.07
CA ARG A 64 3.25 -16.45 0.36
C ARG A 64 2.12 -15.66 -0.30
N HIS A 65 1.25 -16.33 -1.05
CA HIS A 65 0.17 -15.65 -1.79
C HIS A 65 -0.89 -15.05 -0.85
N PHE A 66 -1.15 -15.69 0.29
CA PHE A 66 -2.01 -15.12 1.32
C PHE A 66 -1.44 -13.80 1.85
N LEU A 67 -0.15 -13.78 2.23
CA LEU A 67 0.50 -12.55 2.71
C LEU A 67 0.55 -11.45 1.64
N GLN A 68 0.84 -11.82 0.40
CA GLN A 68 0.90 -10.87 -0.72
C GLN A 68 -0.47 -10.24 -0.98
N ILE A 69 -1.55 -11.03 -0.94
CA ILE A 69 -2.93 -10.53 -1.10
C ILE A 69 -3.28 -9.62 0.07
N SER A 70 -3.05 -10.06 1.31
CA SER A 70 -3.37 -9.27 2.51
C SER A 70 -2.66 -7.91 2.50
N LEU A 71 -1.34 -7.89 2.22
CA LEU A 71 -0.57 -6.65 2.10
C LEU A 71 -1.12 -5.75 1.00
N SER A 72 -1.39 -6.32 -0.19
CA SER A 72 -1.91 -5.53 -1.32
C SER A 72 -3.27 -4.91 -1.03
N VAL A 73 -4.15 -5.62 -0.31
CA VAL A 73 -5.45 -5.08 0.13
C VAL A 73 -5.26 -3.96 1.15
N CYS A 74 -4.34 -4.11 2.10
CA CYS A 74 -4.03 -3.05 3.06
C CYS A 74 -3.55 -1.77 2.36
N GLU A 75 -2.64 -1.87 1.39
CA GLU A 75 -2.14 -0.71 0.62
C GLU A 75 -3.26 -0.04 -0.18
N LEU A 76 -4.09 -0.81 -0.90
CA LEU A 76 -5.19 -0.27 -1.70
C LEU A 76 -6.27 0.40 -0.82
N TYR A 77 -6.62 -0.23 0.29
CA TYR A 77 -7.57 0.33 1.24
C TYR A 77 -7.02 1.58 1.93
N GLY A 78 -5.74 1.55 2.34
CA GLY A 78 -5.05 2.71 2.90
C GLY A 78 -5.06 3.91 1.95
N GLY A 79 -4.65 3.69 0.70
CA GLY A 79 -4.69 4.73 -0.34
C GLY A 79 -6.10 5.27 -0.58
N TRP A 80 -7.11 4.40 -0.64
CA TRP A 80 -8.51 4.83 -0.76
C TRP A 80 -8.93 5.71 0.42
N MET A 81 -8.62 5.30 1.65
CA MET A 81 -8.99 6.04 2.86
C MET A 81 -8.21 7.35 3.04
N THR A 82 -7.03 7.49 2.43
CA THR A 82 -6.29 8.77 2.40
C THR A 82 -6.98 9.81 1.52
N PHE A 83 -7.54 9.42 0.36
CA PHE A 83 -8.09 10.36 -0.62
C PHE A 83 -9.61 10.48 -0.61
N CYS A 84 -10.34 9.38 -0.40
CA CYS A 84 -11.80 9.37 -0.50
C CYS A 84 -12.49 10.32 0.49
N PRO A 85 -12.14 10.35 1.80
CA PRO A 85 -12.76 11.29 2.73
C PRO A 85 -12.56 12.75 2.32
N ASP A 86 -11.36 13.11 1.84
CA ASP A 86 -11.06 14.47 1.41
C ASP A 86 -11.84 14.82 0.13
N TRP A 87 -11.88 13.89 -0.82
CA TRP A 87 -12.61 14.05 -2.06
C TRP A 87 -14.12 14.25 -1.82
N LEU A 88 -14.70 13.52 -0.87
CA LEU A 88 -16.10 13.72 -0.45
C LEU A 88 -16.36 15.11 0.15
N MET A 89 -15.34 15.75 0.71
CA MET A 89 -15.40 17.13 1.22
C MET A 89 -15.06 18.19 0.15
N GLY A 90 -14.83 17.79 -1.11
CA GLY A 90 -14.44 18.70 -2.19
C GLY A 90 -12.93 18.99 -2.25
N SER A 91 -12.10 18.10 -1.68
CA SER A 91 -10.64 18.18 -1.68
C SER A 91 -10.06 19.47 -1.10
N PRO A 92 -10.50 19.95 0.08
CA PRO A 92 -10.07 21.23 0.63
C PRO A 92 -8.59 21.28 1.02
N HIS A 93 -7.94 20.12 1.20
CA HIS A 93 -6.55 20.04 1.65
C HIS A 93 -5.56 19.74 0.53
N LEU A 94 -6.05 19.37 -0.66
CA LEU A 94 -5.22 18.98 -1.80
C LEU A 94 -4.99 20.18 -2.73
N ASP A 95 -3.73 20.54 -2.95
CA ASP A 95 -3.38 21.54 -3.95
C ASP A 95 -3.34 20.91 -5.35
N THR A 96 -4.40 21.18 -6.12
CA THR A 96 -4.54 20.75 -7.52
C THR A 96 -4.23 21.85 -8.53
N SER A 97 -3.84 23.04 -8.08
CA SER A 97 -3.58 24.20 -8.93
C SER A 97 -2.23 24.13 -9.64
N SER A 98 -1.25 23.49 -9.00
CA SER A 98 0.10 23.28 -9.55
C SER A 98 0.17 21.97 -10.32
N TRP A 99 0.69 22.03 -11.56
CA TRP A 99 0.91 20.83 -12.38
C TRP A 99 1.81 19.81 -11.67
N LEU A 100 2.86 20.27 -10.98
CA LEU A 100 3.79 19.41 -10.26
C LEU A 100 3.10 18.68 -9.10
N TYR A 101 2.30 19.40 -8.32
CA TYR A 101 1.61 18.83 -7.17
C TYR A 101 0.52 17.85 -7.61
N LEU A 102 -0.27 18.22 -8.61
CA LEU A 102 -1.30 17.33 -9.12
C LEU A 102 -0.71 16.07 -9.76
N TRP A 103 0.15 16.21 -10.77
CA TRP A 103 0.54 15.06 -11.60
C TRP A 103 1.66 14.22 -11.01
N VAL A 104 2.64 14.85 -10.36
CA VAL A 104 3.79 14.12 -9.81
C VAL A 104 3.52 13.69 -8.38
N TYR A 105 3.08 14.62 -7.52
CA TYR A 105 2.92 14.33 -6.09
C TYR A 105 1.66 13.49 -5.85
N LEU A 106 0.50 13.95 -6.33
CA LEU A 106 -0.77 13.29 -6.07
C LEU A 106 -0.98 12.10 -7.01
N VAL A 107 -0.87 12.26 -8.33
CA VAL A 107 -1.20 11.18 -9.28
C VAL A 107 -0.09 10.14 -9.39
N PHE A 108 1.15 10.54 -9.70
CA PHE A 108 2.20 9.57 -10.00
C PHE A 108 2.60 8.76 -8.77
N PHE A 109 3.00 9.41 -7.67
CA PHE A 109 3.40 8.67 -6.48
C PHE A 109 2.27 7.80 -5.99
N ASN A 110 1.10 8.32 -5.63
CA ASN A 110 -0.02 7.49 -5.14
C ASN A 110 -0.50 6.45 -6.17
N GLY A 111 -0.36 6.73 -7.47
CA GLY A 111 -0.61 5.78 -8.54
C GLY A 111 0.27 4.53 -8.45
N LEU A 112 1.51 4.63 -7.96
CA LEU A 112 2.38 3.47 -7.70
C LEU A 112 1.82 2.58 -6.58
N TRP A 113 1.28 3.18 -5.51
CA TRP A 113 0.62 2.46 -4.42
C TRP A 113 -0.70 1.80 -4.85
N VAL A 114 -1.25 2.14 -6.02
CA VAL A 114 -2.37 1.41 -6.62
C VAL A 114 -1.87 0.35 -7.60
N LEU A 115 -0.99 0.74 -8.52
CA LEU A 115 -0.54 -0.11 -9.62
C LEU A 115 0.19 -1.36 -9.11
N VAL A 116 1.15 -1.19 -8.18
CA VAL A 116 1.96 -2.31 -7.69
C VAL A 116 1.09 -3.35 -6.96
N PRO A 117 0.24 -2.97 -5.98
CA PRO A 117 -0.67 -3.92 -5.33
C PRO A 117 -1.62 -4.62 -6.30
N VAL A 118 -2.21 -3.92 -7.27
CA VAL A 118 -3.10 -4.53 -8.26
C VAL A 118 -2.36 -5.59 -9.09
N LEU A 119 -1.16 -5.29 -9.57
CA LEU A 119 -0.35 -6.25 -10.31
C LEU A 119 0.00 -7.48 -9.45
N LEU A 120 0.32 -7.29 -8.18
CA LEU A 120 0.60 -8.36 -7.23
C LEU A 120 -0.65 -9.22 -6.95
N LEU A 121 -1.83 -8.61 -6.86
CA LEU A 121 -3.10 -9.33 -6.72
C LEU A 121 -3.40 -10.19 -7.95
N VAL A 122 -3.28 -9.63 -9.16
CA VAL A 122 -3.50 -10.38 -10.41
C VAL A 122 -2.54 -11.56 -10.53
N ARG A 123 -1.27 -11.36 -10.14
CA ARG A 123 -0.27 -12.45 -10.10
C ARG A 123 -0.65 -13.53 -9.10
N SER A 124 -0.99 -13.17 -7.86
CA SER A 124 -1.39 -14.15 -6.85
C SER A 124 -2.66 -14.90 -7.27
N TRP A 125 -3.65 -14.20 -7.83
CA TRP A 125 -4.88 -14.81 -8.33
C TRP A 125 -4.60 -15.85 -9.42
N SER A 126 -3.75 -15.50 -10.39
CA SER A 126 -3.38 -16.41 -11.49
C SER A 126 -2.66 -17.65 -10.96
N SER A 127 -1.75 -17.50 -10.01
CA SER A 127 -1.04 -18.64 -9.37
C SER A 127 -1.97 -19.53 -8.56
N LEU A 128 -2.92 -18.95 -7.80
CA LEU A 128 -3.91 -19.71 -7.04
C LEU A 128 -4.85 -20.49 -7.96
N LYS A 129 -5.27 -19.89 -9.07
CA LYS A 129 -6.08 -20.57 -10.08
C LYS A 129 -5.34 -21.78 -10.66
N GLN A 130 -4.09 -21.61 -11.07
CA GLN A 130 -3.26 -22.72 -11.57
C GLN A 130 -3.11 -23.84 -10.54
N LEU A 131 -2.95 -23.50 -9.26
CA LEU A 131 -2.86 -24.49 -8.20
C LEU A 131 -4.17 -25.26 -7.99
N HIS A 132 -5.32 -24.60 -8.16
CA HIS A 132 -6.63 -25.24 -8.06
C HIS A 132 -6.92 -26.17 -9.25
N ASP A 133 -6.52 -25.77 -10.45
CA ASP A 133 -6.69 -26.57 -11.67
C ASP A 133 -5.86 -27.87 -11.63
N ILE A 134 -4.82 -27.94 -10.79
CA ILE A 134 -4.09 -29.18 -10.46
C ILE A 134 -4.94 -29.99 -9.48
N THR A 135 -6.01 -30.61 -9.98
CA THR A 135 -6.81 -31.57 -9.21
C THR A 135 -6.07 -32.91 -9.00
N PRO A 136 -6.43 -33.70 -7.97
CA PRO A 136 -5.73 -34.94 -7.60
C PRO A 136 -5.59 -35.95 -8.73
N ASP A 137 -6.54 -35.97 -9.66
CA ASP A 137 -6.58 -36.91 -10.79
C ASP A 137 -5.32 -36.80 -11.66
N ASP A 138 -4.84 -35.59 -11.93
CA ASP A 138 -3.61 -35.34 -12.72
C ASP A 138 -2.33 -35.80 -12.00
N VAL A 139 -2.30 -35.71 -10.66
CA VAL A 139 -1.15 -36.16 -9.85
C VAL A 139 -1.02 -37.69 -9.92
N THR A 140 -2.14 -38.42 -9.86
CA THR A 140 -2.15 -39.88 -10.03
C THR A 140 -1.76 -40.32 -11.43
N THR A 141 -2.14 -39.59 -12.48
CA THR A 141 -1.78 -39.91 -13.86
C THR A 141 -0.31 -39.66 -14.14
N HIS A 142 0.27 -38.58 -13.60
CA HIS A 142 1.72 -38.33 -13.70
C HIS A 142 2.56 -39.37 -12.94
N ARG A 143 2.09 -39.81 -11.76
CA ARG A 143 2.80 -40.82 -10.94
C ARG A 143 2.76 -42.23 -11.52
N LYS A 144 1.78 -42.54 -12.38
CA LYS A 144 1.69 -43.83 -13.12
C LYS A 144 2.53 -43.86 -14.40
N LYS A 145 3.03 -42.72 -14.88
CA LYS A 145 3.85 -42.61 -16.11
C LYS A 145 5.36 -42.59 -15.85
N MET A 146 5.79 -42.54 -14.59
CA MET A 146 7.16 -42.87 -14.16
C MET A 146 7.24 -44.32 -13.71
#